data_AF-A0A4P8XG44-F1
#
_entry.id   AF-A0A4P8XG44-F1
#
_cell.length_a   1.000
_cell.length_b   1.000
_cell.length_c   1.000
_cell.angle_alpha   90.00
_cell.angle_beta   90.00
_cell.angle_gamma   90.00
#
_symmetry.space_group_name_H-M   'P 1'
#
loop_
_entity.id
_entity.type
_entity.pdbx_description
1 polymer ?
#
loop_
_entity_poly.entity_id
_entity_poly.type
_entity_poly.pdbx_seq_one_letter_code
_entity_poly.pdbx_strand_id
1 'polypeptide(L)'
;MVYFIMAASLLFFLYGAEEARSEQRWNQYELVRTLPGYTRYRMGKFVYWLLLTSAFYLIFFTAVSLYIVGTHGGGSAEKITQALVYTWLCWWFPFFLTVVLGYVIYSLLSSLYSYVLIVLVWFLIMPYNTMAFGEFLPLEVSGWLVIGDPNIEQIFGIYDMESQQINIGFYIQRLAALLLTVGIYAAVVWKGLTRKIAYIVMAAALTLPVVSSHVPYLSGGDPVLVYQAAAPLNEEELKYAIDNVEIRLEHGRSNHDLSYVYEVDIKAEVDVITLALLDDFQVVEARFGDLLIPVSQQEGQLKLKLPAAEGRLMLSLVTHTYASVGPSFFELPSALPWYPMHPLEAADPYHHGLKETYRLDLKGLDHKLVWTNLSALGDGMWEGKAYGPTIIYGAYKKAGEIISPAFKDRRSVERGHNELARLVEEAKERLGAGAELPVRGYMITTMQQFTANPDEFFVYQDERLLQSESLLNVMFLRGSETGGSGMKDTRLFAALYFGNMKNPSTDIYYKSIFGEDVVKRIRTVYMELPEQEKEQMLRMWYQQTGGLLTPERIMKDLEGKTNAGG
;
A
#
# COMPACT_ATOMS: atom_id res chain seq x y z
N MET A 1 -7.90 17.77 -8.32
CA MET A 1 -7.57 18.74 -7.25
C MET A 1 -6.09 19.08 -7.21
N VAL A 2 -5.20 18.08 -7.21
CA VAL A 2 -3.73 18.25 -7.26
C VAL A 2 -3.26 19.26 -8.31
N TYR A 3 -3.67 19.13 -9.57
CA TYR A 3 -3.30 20.07 -10.64
C TYR A 3 -3.73 21.53 -10.36
N PHE A 4 -4.87 21.71 -9.69
CA PHE A 4 -5.34 23.05 -9.33
C PHE A 4 -4.45 23.67 -8.23
N ILE A 5 -4.05 22.88 -7.23
CA ILE A 5 -3.13 23.33 -6.17
C ILE A 5 -1.78 23.69 -6.79
N MET A 6 -1.28 22.89 -7.73
CA MET A 6 -0.06 23.19 -8.47
C MET A 6 -0.17 24.50 -9.25
N ALA A 7 -1.24 24.70 -10.03
CA ALA A 7 -1.46 25.93 -10.77
C ALA A 7 -1.59 27.15 -9.83
N ALA A 8 -2.34 27.03 -8.74
CA ALA A 8 -2.49 28.08 -7.74
C ALA A 8 -1.15 28.44 -7.07
N SER A 9 -0.33 27.44 -6.74
CA SER A 9 1.00 27.67 -6.17
C SER A 9 1.93 28.41 -7.13
N LEU A 10 1.86 28.13 -8.45
CA LEU A 10 2.59 28.87 -9.49
C LEU A 10 2.10 30.32 -9.59
N LEU A 11 0.78 30.54 -9.56
CA LEU A 11 0.21 31.89 -9.57
C LEU A 11 0.68 32.71 -8.37
N PHE A 12 0.73 32.10 -7.17
CA PHE A 12 1.31 32.73 -5.99
C PHE A 12 2.81 33.02 -6.12
N PHE A 13 3.55 32.11 -6.76
CA PHE A 13 4.96 32.32 -7.12
C PHE A 13 5.15 33.56 -8.00
N LEU A 14 4.35 33.67 -9.06
CA LEU A 14 4.37 34.81 -9.98
C LEU A 14 3.91 36.10 -9.29
N TYR A 15 2.90 36.02 -8.42
CA TYR A 15 2.42 37.16 -7.64
C TYR A 15 3.53 37.75 -6.75
N GLY A 16 4.26 36.90 -6.03
CA GLY A 16 5.41 37.34 -5.23
C GLY A 16 6.50 38.02 -6.07
N ALA A 17 6.78 37.47 -7.26
CA ALA A 17 7.74 38.05 -8.19
C ALA A 17 7.30 39.41 -8.74
N GLU A 18 6.04 39.58 -9.10
CA GLU A 18 5.49 40.87 -9.55
C GLU A 18 5.49 41.93 -8.45
N GLU A 19 5.26 41.54 -7.19
CA GLU A 19 5.42 42.45 -6.04
C GLU A 19 6.87 42.96 -5.93
N ALA A 20 7.85 42.07 -6.01
CA ALA A 20 9.27 42.45 -6.01
C ALA A 20 9.63 43.35 -7.21
N ARG A 21 9.15 43.00 -8.40
CA ARG A 21 9.33 43.79 -9.63
C ARG A 21 8.76 45.19 -9.50
N SER A 22 7.54 45.31 -8.96
CA SER A 22 6.91 46.60 -8.72
C SER A 22 7.75 47.44 -7.76
N GLU A 23 8.19 46.87 -6.63
CA GLU A 23 9.04 47.58 -5.67
C GLU A 23 10.33 48.11 -6.29
N GLN A 24 10.99 47.31 -7.12
CA GLN A 24 12.25 47.69 -7.77
C GLN A 24 12.03 48.72 -8.87
N ARG A 25 11.00 48.55 -9.71
CA ARG A 25 10.66 49.50 -10.77
C ARG A 25 10.40 50.90 -10.22
N TRP A 26 9.82 50.99 -9.02
CA TRP A 26 9.48 52.24 -8.37
C TRP A 26 10.50 52.68 -7.30
N ASN A 27 11.65 52.02 -7.18
CA ASN A 27 12.66 52.25 -6.13
C ASN A 27 12.09 52.31 -4.71
N GLN A 28 10.96 51.62 -4.47
CA GLN A 28 10.27 51.62 -3.17
C GLN A 28 11.16 51.03 -2.08
N TYR A 29 12.03 50.08 -2.43
CA TYR A 29 12.98 49.51 -1.47
C TYR A 29 13.88 50.58 -0.84
N GLU A 30 14.45 51.48 -1.65
CA GLU A 30 15.35 52.53 -1.17
C GLU A 30 14.60 53.59 -0.37
N LEU A 31 13.42 53.99 -0.87
CA LEU A 31 12.54 54.95 -0.21
C LEU A 31 12.08 54.46 1.16
N VAL A 32 11.62 53.22 1.27
CA VAL A 32 11.06 52.69 2.52
C VAL A 32 12.16 52.32 3.52
N ARG A 33 13.37 51.99 3.04
CA ARG A 33 14.51 51.65 3.91
C ARG A 33 15.04 52.82 4.73
N THR A 34 14.85 54.04 4.27
CA THR A 34 15.25 55.24 5.03
C THR A 34 14.21 55.66 6.07
N LEU A 35 13.00 55.08 6.04
CA LEU A 35 11.95 55.39 6.99
C LEU A 35 12.11 54.62 8.31
N PRO A 36 11.80 55.24 9.48
CA PRO A 36 11.89 54.59 10.78
C PRO A 36 10.93 53.39 10.95
N GLY A 37 9.97 53.23 10.04
CA GLY A 37 9.03 52.11 9.98
C GLY A 37 9.46 50.94 9.10
N TYR A 38 10.67 50.92 8.52
CA TYR A 38 11.10 49.90 7.54
C TYR A 38 10.80 48.46 7.98
N THR A 39 11.19 48.10 9.21
CA THR A 39 10.95 46.76 9.75
C THR A 39 9.46 46.46 9.88
N ARG A 40 8.66 47.42 10.35
CA ARG A 40 7.20 47.26 10.45
C ARG A 40 6.54 47.11 9.08
N TYR A 41 7.00 47.85 8.08
CA TYR A 41 6.53 47.72 6.71
C TYR A 41 6.83 46.32 6.14
N ARG A 42 8.07 45.82 6.31
CA ARG A 42 8.47 44.49 5.83
C ARG A 42 7.72 43.36 6.54
N MET A 43 7.58 43.45 7.87
CA MET A 43 6.73 42.51 8.62
C MET A 43 5.27 42.61 8.20
N GLY A 44 4.74 43.81 7.97
CA GLY A 44 3.38 44.03 7.48
C GLY A 44 3.14 43.39 6.12
N LYS A 45 4.11 43.45 5.20
CA LYS A 45 4.05 42.77 3.91
C LYS A 45 4.04 41.24 4.06
N PHE A 46 4.88 40.69 4.93
CA PHE A 46 4.88 39.27 5.22
C PHE A 46 3.55 38.79 5.83
N VAL A 47 2.99 39.56 6.78
CA VAL A 47 1.65 39.32 7.35
C VAL A 47 0.57 39.45 6.28
N TYR A 48 0.69 40.40 5.37
CA TYR A 48 -0.26 40.54 4.25
C TYR A 48 -0.27 39.30 3.35
N TRP A 49 0.90 38.76 2.96
CA TRP A 49 0.97 37.52 2.20
C TRP A 49 0.40 36.32 2.96
N LEU A 50 0.66 36.24 4.27
CA LEU A 50 0.07 35.24 5.15
C LEU A 50 -1.47 35.32 5.14
N LEU A 51 -2.03 36.52 5.29
CA LEU A 51 -3.48 36.74 5.30
C LEU A 51 -4.11 36.47 3.93
N LEU A 52 -3.46 36.90 2.84
CA LEU A 52 -3.93 36.69 1.48
C LEU A 52 -4.04 35.20 1.13
N THR A 53 -2.97 34.44 1.39
CA THR A 53 -2.92 33.00 1.14
C THR A 53 -3.88 32.24 2.07
N SER A 54 -4.04 32.69 3.32
CA SER A 54 -5.04 32.15 4.25
C SER A 54 -6.47 32.38 3.77
N ALA A 55 -6.80 33.58 3.30
CA ALA A 55 -8.12 33.89 2.79
C ALA A 55 -8.47 33.04 1.57
N PHE A 56 -7.53 32.93 0.61
CA PHE A 56 -7.70 32.07 -0.56
C PHE A 56 -7.90 30.60 -0.17
N TYR A 57 -7.06 30.07 0.72
CA TYR A 57 -7.16 28.71 1.24
C TYR A 57 -8.52 28.45 1.91
N LEU A 58 -8.98 29.34 2.79
CA LEU A 58 -10.25 29.16 3.50
C LEU A 58 -11.45 29.17 2.55
N ILE A 59 -11.46 30.07 1.56
CA ILE A 59 -12.51 30.10 0.52
C ILE A 59 -12.51 28.77 -0.24
N PHE A 60 -11.32 28.31 -0.67
CA PHE A 60 -11.19 27.08 -1.44
C PHE A 60 -11.57 25.83 -0.63
N PHE A 61 -11.05 25.68 0.59
CA PHE A 61 -11.39 24.58 1.50
C PHE A 61 -12.89 24.52 1.79
N THR A 62 -13.52 25.68 2.03
CA THR A 62 -14.96 25.76 2.28
C THR A 62 -15.75 25.35 1.05
N ALA A 63 -15.38 25.83 -0.14
CA ALA A 63 -16.05 25.46 -1.40
C ALA A 63 -15.96 23.95 -1.68
N VAL A 64 -14.78 23.35 -1.50
CA VAL A 64 -14.57 21.90 -1.68
C VAL A 64 -15.37 21.11 -0.63
N SER A 65 -15.33 21.53 0.63
CA SER A 65 -16.06 20.86 1.71
C SER A 65 -17.57 20.90 1.49
N LEU A 66 -18.12 22.05 1.10
CA LEU A 66 -19.54 22.21 0.76
C LEU A 66 -19.93 21.35 -0.44
N TYR A 67 -19.07 21.28 -1.47
CA TYR A 67 -19.30 20.41 -2.62
C TYR A 67 -19.37 18.95 -2.20
N ILE A 68 -18.39 18.45 -1.44
CA ILE A 68 -18.35 17.05 -0.98
C ILE A 68 -19.59 16.72 -0.14
N VAL A 69 -19.90 17.56 0.85
CA VAL A 69 -21.07 17.35 1.73
C VAL A 69 -22.38 17.37 0.93
N GLY A 70 -22.52 18.29 -0.02
CA GLY A 70 -23.73 18.45 -0.83
C GLY A 70 -23.94 17.35 -1.88
N THR A 71 -22.87 16.70 -2.35
CA THR A 71 -22.94 15.70 -3.43
C THR A 71 -22.84 14.26 -2.95
N HIS A 72 -22.00 13.99 -1.94
CA HIS A 72 -21.70 12.61 -1.52
C HIS A 72 -22.42 12.22 -0.21
N GLY A 73 -22.91 13.20 0.55
CA GLY A 73 -23.53 12.98 1.86
C GLY A 73 -22.55 12.43 2.91
N GLY A 74 -22.69 12.86 4.17
CA GLY A 74 -21.95 12.24 5.28
C GLY A 74 -20.56 12.84 5.60
N GLY A 75 -20.53 14.10 6.03
CA GLY A 75 -19.36 14.66 6.73
C GLY A 75 -19.47 14.45 8.24
N SER A 76 -18.67 13.57 8.84
CA SER A 76 -18.44 13.59 10.28
C SER A 76 -17.45 14.72 10.63
N ALA A 77 -17.61 15.35 11.80
CA ALA A 77 -16.72 16.44 12.25
C ALA A 77 -15.24 16.01 12.32
N GLU A 78 -14.98 14.74 12.64
CA GLU A 78 -13.66 14.13 12.65
C GLU A 78 -13.00 14.12 11.26
N LYS A 79 -13.76 13.75 10.21
CA LYS A 79 -13.25 13.74 8.83
C LYS A 79 -12.91 15.15 8.34
N ILE A 80 -13.72 16.14 8.72
CA ILE A 80 -13.46 17.56 8.38
C ILE A 80 -12.19 18.04 9.08
N THR A 81 -11.98 17.66 10.34
CA THR A 81 -10.78 18.06 11.10
C THR A 81 -9.52 17.46 10.49
N GLN A 82 -9.52 16.17 10.16
CA GLN A 82 -8.41 15.51 9.50
C GLN A 82 -8.09 16.15 8.13
N ALA A 83 -9.12 16.37 7.31
CA ALA A 83 -8.98 17.05 6.03
C ALA A 83 -8.44 18.48 6.18
N LEU A 84 -8.83 19.21 7.23
CA LEU A 84 -8.33 20.55 7.50
C LEU A 84 -6.83 20.54 7.81
N VAL A 85 -6.36 19.67 8.71
CA VAL A 85 -4.92 19.59 9.04
C VAL A 85 -4.12 19.21 7.79
N TYR A 86 -4.62 18.22 7.03
CA TYR A 86 -3.99 17.77 5.80
C TYR A 86 -3.86 18.88 4.75
N THR A 87 -4.98 19.50 4.39
CA THR A 87 -5.01 20.55 3.37
C THR A 87 -4.29 21.81 3.83
N TRP A 88 -4.19 22.06 5.13
CA TRP A 88 -3.35 23.14 5.65
C TRP A 88 -1.86 22.88 5.37
N LEU A 89 -1.36 21.67 5.61
CA LEU A 89 0.03 21.30 5.31
C LEU A 89 0.31 21.15 3.81
N CYS A 90 -0.63 20.62 3.03
CA CYS A 90 -0.40 20.28 1.63
C CYS A 90 -0.87 21.35 0.64
N TRP A 91 -1.73 22.30 1.05
CA TRP A 91 -2.24 23.37 0.18
C TRP A 91 -1.82 24.75 0.68
N TRP A 92 -2.19 25.10 1.92
CA TRP A 92 -1.91 26.46 2.43
C TRP A 92 -0.42 26.75 2.56
N PHE A 93 0.35 25.83 3.13
CA PHE A 93 1.82 25.95 3.23
C PHE A 93 2.47 26.20 1.87
N PRO A 94 2.26 25.36 0.84
CA PRO A 94 2.83 25.64 -0.47
C PRO A 94 2.38 26.99 -1.05
N PHE A 95 1.12 27.41 -0.90
CA PHE A 95 0.69 28.75 -1.35
C PHE A 95 1.50 29.86 -0.66
N PHE A 96 1.69 29.78 0.65
CA PHE A 96 2.45 30.76 1.39
C PHE A 96 3.93 30.78 1.01
N LEU A 97 4.55 29.60 0.95
CA LEU A 97 5.97 29.46 0.64
C LEU A 97 6.28 29.90 -0.79
N THR A 98 5.42 29.62 -1.77
CA THR A 98 5.66 30.05 -3.15
C THR A 98 5.57 31.56 -3.32
N VAL A 99 4.66 32.27 -2.63
CA VAL A 99 4.65 33.76 -2.64
C VAL A 99 6.00 34.32 -2.17
N VAL A 100 6.50 33.81 -1.04
CA VAL A 100 7.75 34.29 -0.45
C VAL A 100 8.95 33.96 -1.35
N LEU A 101 9.00 32.74 -1.89
CA LEU A 101 10.06 32.32 -2.82
C LEU A 101 10.04 33.14 -4.11
N GLY A 102 8.87 33.42 -4.69
CA GLY A 102 8.73 34.27 -5.87
C GLY A 102 9.31 35.66 -5.65
N TYR A 103 8.96 36.27 -4.52
CA TYR A 103 9.51 37.57 -4.13
C TYR A 103 11.03 37.54 -3.98
N VAL A 104 11.56 36.52 -3.30
CA VAL A 104 13.00 36.33 -3.07
C VAL A 104 13.76 36.15 -4.38
N ILE A 105 13.29 35.26 -5.26
CA ILE A 105 13.97 34.93 -6.52
C ILE A 105 14.08 36.19 -7.39
N TYR A 106 12.99 36.95 -7.54
CA TYR A 106 13.03 38.18 -8.33
C TYR A 106 13.89 39.27 -7.68
N SER A 107 13.87 39.37 -6.34
CA SER A 107 14.69 40.31 -5.59
C SER A 107 16.19 40.04 -5.75
N LEU A 108 16.58 38.78 -5.92
CA LEU A 108 17.97 38.36 -6.14
C LEU A 108 18.38 38.46 -7.62
N LEU A 109 17.49 38.11 -8.55
CA LEU A 109 17.76 38.05 -9.98
C LEU A 109 16.73 38.87 -10.77
N SER A 110 16.85 40.18 -10.75
CA SER A 110 15.84 41.12 -11.28
C SER A 110 15.84 41.22 -12.81
N SER A 111 15.52 40.12 -13.48
CA SER A 111 15.55 39.98 -14.93
C SER A 111 14.49 38.97 -15.41
N LEU A 112 14.29 38.86 -16.72
CA LEU A 112 13.39 37.84 -17.30
C LEU A 112 13.78 36.41 -16.87
N TYR A 113 15.07 36.16 -16.62
CA TYR A 113 15.57 34.87 -16.16
C TYR A 113 15.03 34.45 -14.79
N SER A 114 14.53 35.39 -13.97
CA SER A 114 13.81 35.03 -12.73
C SER A 114 12.59 34.18 -13.00
N TYR A 115 11.78 34.49 -14.02
CA TYR A 115 10.57 33.73 -14.33
C TYR A 115 10.90 32.32 -14.83
N VAL A 116 12.00 32.15 -15.57
CA VAL A 116 12.50 30.83 -15.95
C VAL A 116 12.92 30.05 -14.70
N LEU A 117 13.67 30.68 -13.80
CA LEU A 117 14.07 30.06 -12.54
C LEU A 117 12.87 29.73 -11.64
N ILE A 118 11.83 30.57 -11.62
CA ILE A 118 10.57 30.31 -10.92
C ILE A 118 9.94 29.02 -11.43
N VAL A 119 9.83 28.83 -12.75
CA VAL A 119 9.25 27.60 -13.32
C VAL A 119 10.10 26.38 -12.96
N LEU A 120 11.43 26.48 -13.02
CA LEU A 120 12.33 25.39 -12.63
C LEU A 120 12.19 25.02 -11.15
N VAL A 121 12.20 26.02 -10.26
CA VAL A 121 12.02 25.80 -8.81
C VAL A 121 10.63 25.26 -8.53
N TRP A 122 9.59 25.74 -9.22
CA TRP A 122 8.23 25.25 -9.10
C TRP A 122 8.13 23.76 -9.45
N PHE A 123 8.73 23.33 -10.57
CA PHE A 123 8.79 21.89 -10.91
C PHE A 123 9.57 21.07 -9.86
N LEU A 124 10.63 21.63 -9.27
CA LEU A 124 11.46 20.95 -8.28
C LEU A 124 10.75 20.74 -6.92
N ILE A 125 9.92 21.69 -6.50
CA ILE A 125 9.24 21.65 -5.19
C ILE A 125 7.81 21.09 -5.24
N MET A 126 7.27 20.90 -6.45
CA MET A 126 5.98 20.25 -6.64
C MET A 126 6.14 18.75 -6.71
N PRO A 127 5.09 17.96 -6.41
CA PRO A 127 5.27 16.53 -6.20
C PRO A 127 5.39 15.69 -7.49
N TYR A 128 5.46 16.36 -8.65
CA TYR A 128 5.90 15.75 -9.91
C TYR A 128 7.44 15.74 -10.06
N ASN A 129 8.19 16.27 -9.09
CA ASN A 129 9.65 16.27 -9.14
C ASN A 129 10.22 14.85 -9.20
N THR A 130 9.60 13.89 -8.52
CA THR A 130 9.90 12.45 -8.56
C THR A 130 9.65 11.85 -9.93
N MET A 131 8.61 12.28 -10.65
CA MET A 131 8.34 11.79 -12.02
C MET A 131 9.25 12.45 -13.05
N ALA A 132 9.50 13.76 -12.91
CA ALA A 132 10.30 14.53 -13.85
C ALA A 132 11.82 14.36 -13.65
N PHE A 133 12.24 14.07 -12.42
CA PHE A 133 13.65 14.00 -12.02
C PHE A 133 14.02 12.74 -11.23
N GLY A 134 13.13 11.74 -11.10
CA GLY A 134 13.38 10.54 -10.29
C GLY A 134 14.57 9.69 -10.76
N GLU A 135 14.94 9.77 -12.04
CA GLU A 135 16.16 9.14 -12.55
C GLU A 135 17.44 9.89 -12.13
N PHE A 136 17.34 11.17 -11.74
CA PHE A 136 18.48 12.05 -11.47
C PHE A 136 18.65 12.42 -9.99
N LEU A 137 17.56 12.41 -9.21
CA LEU A 137 17.53 12.76 -7.79
C LEU A 137 17.13 11.53 -6.96
N PRO A 138 17.92 11.14 -5.94
CA PRO A 138 17.52 10.09 -5.01
C PRO A 138 16.14 10.40 -4.40
N LEU A 139 15.29 9.37 -4.27
CA LEU A 139 13.91 9.53 -3.85
C LEU A 139 13.80 10.18 -2.47
N GLU A 140 14.71 9.86 -1.57
CA GLU A 140 14.80 10.43 -0.22
C GLU A 140 15.05 11.95 -0.29
N VAL A 141 15.93 12.39 -1.18
CA VAL A 141 16.23 13.82 -1.39
C VAL A 141 15.05 14.51 -2.05
N SER A 142 14.44 13.87 -3.05
CA SER A 142 13.27 14.39 -3.75
C SER A 142 12.11 14.62 -2.79
N GLY A 143 11.89 13.71 -1.83
CA GLY A 143 10.91 13.84 -0.75
C GLY A 143 11.10 15.14 -0.01
N TRP A 144 12.30 15.44 0.50
CA TRP A 144 12.57 16.69 1.23
C TRP A 144 12.33 17.98 0.43
N LEU A 145 12.46 17.94 -0.90
CA LEU A 145 12.22 19.10 -1.76
C LEU A 145 10.74 19.38 -2.00
N VAL A 146 9.87 18.36 -1.91
CA VAL A 146 8.44 18.52 -2.13
C VAL A 146 7.79 19.34 -1.01
N ILE A 147 7.14 20.44 -1.38
CA ILE A 147 6.40 21.33 -0.47
C ILE A 147 4.88 21.11 -0.56
N GLY A 148 4.43 20.32 -1.54
CA GLY A 148 3.05 19.85 -1.72
C GLY A 148 2.81 18.43 -1.20
N ASP A 149 1.74 17.80 -1.65
CA ASP A 149 1.44 16.40 -1.34
C ASP A 149 2.50 15.46 -1.95
N PRO A 150 3.44 14.87 -1.20
CA PRO A 150 4.47 14.00 -1.76
C PRO A 150 3.89 12.71 -2.35
N ASN A 151 2.60 12.41 -2.14
CA ASN A 151 1.96 11.13 -2.42
C ASN A 151 1.02 11.16 -3.64
N ILE A 152 1.25 12.02 -4.64
CA ILE A 152 0.33 12.23 -5.78
C ILE A 152 -0.01 10.93 -6.55
N GLU A 153 0.92 9.97 -6.66
CA GLU A 153 0.73 8.78 -7.50
C GLU A 153 0.87 7.40 -6.82
N GLN A 154 1.49 7.27 -5.62
CA GLN A 154 1.81 5.94 -5.06
C GLN A 154 1.34 5.67 -3.65
N ILE A 155 0.51 6.53 -3.06
CA ILE A 155 -0.46 5.94 -2.13
C ILE A 155 -1.57 5.43 -3.02
N PHE A 156 -1.47 4.17 -3.44
CA PHE A 156 -2.68 3.38 -3.60
C PHE A 156 -3.49 3.68 -2.33
N GLY A 157 -4.56 4.47 -2.48
CA GLY A 157 -5.35 5.00 -1.38
C GLY A 157 -6.07 3.88 -0.67
N ILE A 158 -5.31 3.16 0.15
CA ILE A 158 -5.70 2.17 1.14
C ILE A 158 -6.87 2.72 1.99
N TYR A 159 -6.95 4.04 2.20
CA TYR A 159 -8.14 4.73 2.72
C TYR A 159 -8.51 5.91 1.81
N ASP A 160 -9.81 6.27 1.71
CA ASP A 160 -10.25 7.52 1.05
C ASP A 160 -9.58 8.79 1.66
N MET A 161 -8.97 8.68 2.85
CA MET A 161 -8.31 9.78 3.59
C MET A 161 -6.99 9.41 4.29
N GLU A 162 -6.30 8.32 3.93
CA GLU A 162 -5.00 7.96 4.54
C GLU A 162 -3.84 8.68 3.88
N SER A 163 -3.97 9.00 2.59
CA SER A 163 -3.16 10.08 2.00
C SER A 163 -3.28 11.39 2.79
N GLN A 164 -4.36 11.55 3.59
CA GLN A 164 -4.58 12.68 4.49
C GLN A 164 -4.13 12.44 5.94
N GLN A 165 -3.66 11.24 6.30
CA GLN A 165 -3.01 11.02 7.60
C GLN A 165 -1.60 11.59 7.55
N ILE A 166 -1.35 12.57 8.41
CA ILE A 166 -0.09 13.28 8.47
C ILE A 166 0.83 12.57 9.45
N ASN A 167 1.94 12.02 8.95
CA ASN A 167 3.01 11.50 9.79
C ASN A 167 3.88 12.65 10.36
N ILE A 168 4.74 12.34 11.33
CA ILE A 168 5.64 13.36 11.92
C ILE A 168 6.61 13.96 10.89
N GLY A 169 6.96 13.19 9.86
CA GLY A 169 7.79 13.62 8.73
C GLY A 169 7.24 14.81 7.98
N PHE A 170 5.94 14.83 7.68
CA PHE A 170 5.28 15.99 7.06
C PHE A 170 5.50 17.26 7.89
N TYR A 171 5.32 17.19 9.21
CA TYR A 171 5.55 18.36 10.07
C TYR A 171 7.01 18.82 10.04
N ILE A 172 7.96 17.88 10.11
CA ILE A 172 9.40 18.19 10.07
C ILE A 172 9.79 18.80 8.71
N GLN A 173 9.31 18.23 7.62
CA GLN A 173 9.53 18.70 6.25
C GLN A 173 8.97 20.11 6.04
N ARG A 174 7.74 20.37 6.50
CA ARG A 174 7.11 21.71 6.40
C ARG A 174 7.81 22.74 7.27
N LEU A 175 8.25 22.33 8.46
CA LEU A 175 9.08 23.18 9.31
C LEU A 175 10.41 23.51 8.64
N ALA A 176 11.09 22.53 8.06
CA ALA A 176 12.34 22.75 7.32
C ALA A 176 12.15 23.73 6.14
N ALA A 177 11.13 23.48 5.30
CA ALA A 177 10.81 24.34 4.16
C ALA A 177 10.46 25.77 4.58
N LEU A 178 9.72 25.93 5.69
CA LEU A 178 9.39 27.23 6.27
C LEU A 178 10.63 27.95 6.79
N LEU A 179 11.48 27.28 7.57
CA LEU A 179 12.71 27.87 8.12
C LEU A 179 13.67 28.28 7.01
N LEU A 180 13.79 27.49 5.95
CA LEU A 180 14.58 27.84 4.76
C LEU A 180 14.00 29.06 4.05
N THR A 181 12.71 29.05 3.73
CA THR A 181 12.08 30.12 2.94
C THR A 181 12.08 31.45 3.70
N VAL A 182 11.69 31.43 4.97
CA VAL A 182 11.70 32.62 5.85
C VAL A 182 13.13 33.07 6.13
N GLY A 183 14.07 32.14 6.31
CA GLY A 183 15.49 32.43 6.47
C GLY A 183 16.07 33.14 5.25
N ILE A 184 15.81 32.64 4.03
CA ILE A 184 16.28 33.27 2.79
C ILE A 184 15.65 34.66 2.65
N TYR A 185 14.33 34.79 2.86
CA TYR A 185 13.67 36.10 2.85
C TYR A 185 14.33 37.07 3.84
N ALA A 186 14.58 36.62 5.07
CA ALA A 186 15.18 37.46 6.09
C ALA A 186 16.62 37.87 5.75
N ALA A 187 17.39 36.97 5.14
CA ALA A 187 18.76 37.25 4.69
C ALA A 187 18.82 38.23 3.51
N VAL A 188 17.80 38.24 2.65
CA VAL A 188 17.66 39.20 1.54
C VAL A 188 17.23 40.57 2.03
N VAL A 189 16.26 40.63 2.94
CA VAL A 189 15.63 41.89 3.39
C VAL A 189 16.46 42.61 4.45
N TRP A 190 16.91 41.91 5.49
CA TRP A 190 17.60 42.52 6.63
C TRP A 190 19.13 42.37 6.54
N LYS A 191 19.85 43.27 7.22
CA LYS A 191 21.32 43.28 7.31
C LYS A 191 21.80 43.08 8.75
N GLY A 192 23.11 42.87 8.93
CA GLY A 192 23.73 42.78 10.26
C GLY A 192 23.40 41.48 10.99
N LEU A 193 23.00 41.57 12.26
CA LEU A 193 22.77 40.42 13.14
C LEU A 193 21.62 39.52 12.63
N THR A 194 20.50 40.10 12.19
CA THR A 194 19.35 39.34 11.68
C THR A 194 19.72 38.46 10.50
N ARG A 195 20.58 38.94 9.59
CA ARG A 195 21.09 38.16 8.47
C ARG A 195 21.97 36.98 8.93
N LYS A 196 22.82 37.20 9.94
CA LYS A 196 23.64 36.12 10.53
C LYS A 196 22.75 35.05 11.18
N ILE A 197 21.72 35.46 11.94
CA ILE A 197 20.74 34.56 12.53
C ILE A 197 20.01 33.77 11.44
N ALA A 198 19.59 34.43 10.36
CA ALA A 198 18.94 33.77 9.23
C ALA A 198 19.82 32.68 8.60
N TYR A 199 21.11 32.93 8.40
CA TYR A 199 22.04 31.90 7.91
C TYR A 199 22.20 30.72 8.87
N ILE A 200 22.23 30.98 10.19
CA ILE A 200 22.29 29.91 11.20
C ILE A 200 21.00 29.06 11.16
N VAL A 201 19.84 29.70 11.07
CA VAL A 201 18.54 29.02 10.97
C VAL A 201 18.46 28.17 9.70
N MET A 202 18.91 28.72 8.56
CA MET A 202 18.98 27.97 7.31
C MET A 202 19.93 26.76 7.43
N ALA A 203 21.13 26.95 8.02
CA ALA A 203 22.07 25.85 8.22
C ALA A 203 21.47 24.75 9.10
N ALA A 204 20.80 25.11 10.20
CA ALA A 204 20.09 24.16 11.04
C ALA A 204 18.98 23.43 10.28
N ALA A 205 18.19 24.14 9.46
CA ALA A 205 17.15 23.54 8.64
C ALA A 205 17.72 22.55 7.60
N LEU A 206 18.87 22.85 6.99
CA LEU A 206 19.57 21.95 6.06
C LEU A 206 20.18 20.72 6.73
N THR A 207 20.33 20.69 8.06
CA THR A 207 20.77 19.49 8.79
C THR A 207 19.63 18.55 9.15
N LEU A 208 18.37 19.00 9.11
CA LEU A 208 17.19 18.18 9.42
C LEU A 208 17.08 16.89 8.57
N PRO A 209 17.37 16.91 7.26
CA PRO A 209 17.41 15.69 6.43
C PRO A 209 18.37 14.62 6.90
N VAL A 210 19.48 15.00 7.53
CA VAL A 210 20.50 14.05 7.99
C VAL A 210 20.10 13.39 9.31
N VAL A 211 19.30 14.07 10.13
CA VAL A 211 18.93 13.60 11.47
C VAL A 211 17.51 13.03 11.55
N SER A 212 16.73 13.12 10.47
CA SER A 212 15.33 12.68 10.45
C SER A 212 15.08 11.76 9.25
N SER A 213 14.85 10.47 9.51
CA SER A 213 14.40 9.48 8.51
C SER A 213 12.89 9.54 8.21
N HIS A 214 12.17 10.49 8.81
CA HIS A 214 10.71 10.47 8.84
C HIS A 214 10.03 10.97 7.57
N VAL A 215 10.76 11.54 6.61
CA VAL A 215 10.12 12.26 5.49
C VAL A 215 9.51 11.30 4.48
N PRO A 216 8.22 11.48 4.15
CA PRO A 216 7.58 10.68 3.14
C PRO A 216 8.18 10.96 1.75
N TYR A 217 8.42 9.89 0.99
CA TYR A 217 8.77 9.93 -0.42
C TYR A 217 8.04 8.80 -1.17
N LEU A 218 7.84 8.98 -2.47
CA LEU A 218 7.27 7.97 -3.34
C LEU A 218 8.27 6.83 -3.51
N SER A 219 8.03 5.70 -2.87
CA SER A 219 8.64 4.42 -3.26
C SER A 219 7.61 3.66 -4.07
N GLY A 220 7.98 3.30 -5.29
CA GLY A 220 7.16 2.39 -6.09
C GLY A 220 6.99 1.08 -5.34
N GLY A 221 5.76 0.75 -5.02
CA GLY A 221 5.35 -0.56 -4.55
C GLY A 221 4.27 -1.07 -5.48
N ASP A 222 4.46 -2.26 -6.03
CA ASP A 222 3.37 -2.96 -6.68
C ASP A 222 2.33 -3.35 -5.61
N PRO A 223 1.04 -3.39 -5.96
CA PRO A 223 0.02 -3.86 -5.04
C PRO A 223 0.33 -5.27 -4.53
N VAL A 224 -0.06 -5.57 -3.29
CA VAL A 224 0.14 -6.89 -2.72
C VAL A 224 -0.83 -7.88 -3.35
N LEU A 225 -0.27 -8.79 -4.14
CA LEU A 225 -0.98 -9.89 -4.78
C LEU A 225 -0.88 -11.17 -3.95
N VAL A 226 -1.76 -12.13 -4.25
CA VAL A 226 -1.64 -13.48 -3.69
C VAL A 226 -0.31 -14.09 -4.12
N TYR A 227 0.41 -14.65 -3.14
CA TYR A 227 1.70 -15.28 -3.38
C TYR A 227 1.60 -16.41 -4.41
N GLN A 228 2.53 -16.41 -5.35
CA GLN A 228 2.73 -17.47 -6.31
C GLN A 228 4.22 -17.76 -6.41
N ALA A 229 4.62 -18.98 -6.09
CA ALA A 229 5.97 -19.44 -6.34
C ALA A 229 6.24 -19.40 -7.85
N ALA A 230 7.23 -18.60 -8.28
CA ALA A 230 7.57 -18.53 -9.70
C ALA A 230 8.38 -19.77 -10.16
N ALA A 231 9.19 -20.34 -9.26
CA ALA A 231 9.95 -21.55 -9.49
C ALA A 231 9.20 -22.82 -9.00
N PRO A 232 9.34 -23.96 -9.68
CA PRO A 232 8.78 -25.23 -9.22
C PRO A 232 9.37 -25.62 -7.85
N LEU A 233 8.49 -26.04 -6.95
CA LEU A 233 8.88 -26.49 -5.62
C LEU A 233 9.52 -27.87 -5.67
N ASN A 234 10.65 -28.05 -4.97
CA ASN A 234 11.29 -29.36 -4.81
C ASN A 234 10.70 -30.04 -3.57
N GLU A 235 9.90 -31.09 -3.75
CA GLU A 235 9.20 -31.79 -2.66
C GLU A 235 10.13 -32.30 -1.55
N GLU A 236 11.37 -32.68 -1.87
CA GLU A 236 12.35 -33.11 -0.86
C GLU A 236 12.76 -31.96 0.07
N GLU A 237 12.89 -30.73 -0.47
CA GLU A 237 13.26 -29.53 0.30
C GLU A 237 12.10 -29.02 1.19
N LEU A 238 10.91 -29.62 1.09
CA LEU A 238 9.73 -29.30 1.87
C LEU A 238 9.50 -30.25 3.05
N LYS A 239 10.37 -31.26 3.24
CA LYS A 239 10.25 -32.24 4.33
C LYS A 239 10.82 -31.71 5.63
N TYR A 240 10.09 -30.76 6.22
CA TYR A 240 10.40 -30.22 7.54
C TYR A 240 9.11 -29.83 8.28
N ALA A 241 9.23 -29.70 9.60
CA ALA A 241 8.18 -29.19 10.48
C ALA A 241 8.70 -27.99 11.26
N ILE A 242 7.83 -26.99 11.42
CA ILE A 242 8.05 -25.79 12.21
C ILE A 242 7.16 -25.86 13.46
N ASP A 243 7.69 -25.46 14.62
CA ASP A 243 6.92 -25.20 15.83
C ASP A 243 7.52 -24.00 16.59
N ASN A 244 6.76 -23.44 17.53
CA ASN A 244 7.17 -22.35 18.42
C ASN A 244 7.84 -21.17 17.70
N VAL A 245 7.05 -20.41 16.95
CA VAL A 245 7.50 -19.22 16.24
C VAL A 245 7.48 -18.01 17.18
N GLU A 246 8.61 -17.33 17.32
CA GLU A 246 8.74 -16.06 18.03
C GLU A 246 9.12 -14.95 17.05
N ILE A 247 8.30 -13.88 16.99
CA ILE A 247 8.54 -12.72 16.14
C ILE A 247 8.69 -11.48 17.01
N ARG A 248 9.86 -10.85 16.91
CA ARG A 248 10.16 -9.59 17.58
C ARG A 248 10.20 -8.49 16.53
N LEU A 249 9.14 -7.69 16.48
CA LEU A 249 8.90 -6.73 15.39
C LEU A 249 9.12 -5.30 15.88
N GLU A 250 9.85 -4.55 15.07
CA GLU A 250 10.10 -3.13 15.23
C GLU A 250 9.61 -2.40 13.98
N HIS A 251 8.58 -1.58 14.17
CA HIS A 251 8.02 -0.74 13.13
C HIS A 251 8.82 0.57 13.04
N GLY A 252 9.37 0.83 11.87
CA GLY A 252 10.08 2.07 11.60
C GLY A 252 9.13 3.25 11.55
N ARG A 253 9.70 4.45 11.64
CA ARG A 253 8.94 5.72 11.56
C ARG A 253 8.98 6.36 10.16
N SER A 254 9.64 5.69 9.21
CA SER A 254 9.71 6.05 7.79
C SER A 254 8.54 5.41 7.03
N ASN A 255 8.44 5.66 5.72
CA ASN A 255 7.31 5.25 4.91
C ASN A 255 7.06 3.73 4.90
N HIS A 256 8.07 2.89 4.71
CA HIS A 256 7.89 1.43 4.55
C HIS A 256 8.80 0.61 5.47
N ASP A 257 9.47 1.26 6.42
CA ASP A 257 10.46 0.59 7.24
C ASP A 257 9.80 -0.36 8.24
N LEU A 258 10.09 -1.64 8.09
CA LEU A 258 9.74 -2.68 9.06
C LEU A 258 10.93 -3.62 9.22
N SER A 259 11.29 -3.92 10.46
CA SER A 259 12.34 -4.88 10.77
C SER A 259 11.84 -5.86 11.82
N TYR A 260 12.26 -7.11 11.72
CA TYR A 260 11.91 -8.10 12.73
C TYR A 260 12.92 -9.24 12.81
N VAL A 261 12.96 -9.87 13.97
CA VAL A 261 13.66 -11.13 14.19
C VAL A 261 12.63 -12.23 14.26
N TYR A 262 12.76 -13.21 13.37
CA TYR A 262 11.97 -14.42 13.31
C TYR A 262 12.80 -15.57 13.89
N GLU A 263 12.31 -16.17 14.96
CA GLU A 263 12.93 -17.34 15.60
C GLU A 263 11.95 -18.50 15.62
N VAL A 264 12.46 -19.70 15.31
CA VAL A 264 11.61 -20.87 15.14
C VAL A 264 12.35 -22.15 15.50
N ASP A 265 11.63 -23.09 16.11
CA ASP A 265 12.11 -24.46 16.28
C ASP A 265 11.79 -25.25 15.00
N ILE A 266 12.83 -25.79 14.36
CA ILE A 266 12.69 -26.51 13.09
C ILE A 266 13.22 -27.93 13.20
N LYS A 267 12.51 -28.86 12.57
CA LYS A 267 12.91 -30.25 12.40
C LYS A 267 12.82 -30.63 10.93
N ALA A 268 13.95 -30.89 10.29
CA ALA A 268 14.07 -31.20 8.88
C ALA A 268 14.59 -32.63 8.64
N GLU A 269 14.11 -33.26 7.57
CA GLU A 269 14.61 -34.57 7.11
C GLU A 269 15.83 -34.42 6.19
N VAL A 270 16.07 -33.21 5.68
CA VAL A 270 17.11 -32.88 4.71
C VAL A 270 17.90 -31.65 5.15
N ASP A 271 19.15 -31.55 4.70
CA ASP A 271 20.05 -30.44 5.03
C ASP A 271 19.71 -29.15 4.30
N VAL A 272 18.89 -29.19 3.25
CA VAL A 272 18.47 -28.01 2.48
C VAL A 272 16.97 -27.91 2.53
N ILE A 273 16.47 -26.79 3.02
CA ILE A 273 15.04 -26.49 3.10
C ILE A 273 14.70 -25.26 2.26
N THR A 274 13.45 -25.18 1.84
CA THR A 274 12.90 -24.01 1.15
C THR A 274 11.72 -23.43 1.92
N LEU A 275 11.80 -22.16 2.28
CA LEU A 275 10.73 -21.36 2.88
C LEU A 275 10.16 -20.39 1.85
N ALA A 276 8.88 -20.01 1.97
CA ALA A 276 8.30 -18.92 1.21
C ALA A 276 8.48 -17.59 1.95
N LEU A 277 8.88 -16.56 1.21
CA LEU A 277 9.06 -15.20 1.72
C LEU A 277 8.90 -14.21 0.56
N LEU A 278 8.06 -13.19 0.70
CA LEU A 278 7.89 -12.14 -0.30
C LEU A 278 9.23 -11.44 -0.62
N ASP A 279 9.46 -11.10 -1.89
CA ASP A 279 10.71 -10.49 -2.36
C ASP A 279 10.97 -9.09 -1.74
N ASP A 280 9.93 -8.42 -1.25
CA ASP A 280 10.03 -7.18 -0.48
C ASP A 280 10.78 -7.32 0.85
N PHE A 281 10.89 -8.53 1.39
CA PHE A 281 11.52 -8.80 2.67
C PHE A 281 12.89 -9.41 2.47
N GLN A 282 13.93 -8.71 2.91
CA GLN A 282 15.31 -9.14 2.77
C GLN A 282 15.83 -9.76 4.06
N VAL A 283 16.48 -10.92 3.94
CA VAL A 283 17.18 -11.56 5.06
C VAL A 283 18.58 -10.92 5.21
N VAL A 284 18.78 -10.20 6.32
CA VAL A 284 20.06 -9.56 6.67
C VAL A 284 21.01 -10.54 7.34
N GLU A 285 20.47 -11.42 8.17
CA GLU A 285 21.24 -12.40 8.93
C GLU A 285 20.44 -13.69 9.12
N ALA A 286 21.10 -14.83 9.02
CA ALA A 286 20.53 -16.13 9.34
C ALA A 286 21.47 -16.94 10.23
N ARG A 287 20.92 -17.49 11.32
CA ARG A 287 21.64 -18.32 12.27
C ARG A 287 20.88 -19.58 12.60
N PHE A 288 21.61 -20.66 12.84
CA PHE A 288 21.09 -21.90 13.38
C PHE A 288 21.79 -22.19 14.71
N GLY A 289 21.08 -21.99 15.82
CA GLY A 289 21.70 -21.78 17.13
C GLY A 289 22.66 -20.59 17.08
N ASP A 290 23.93 -20.82 17.38
CA ASP A 290 24.98 -19.78 17.34
C ASP A 290 25.72 -19.68 15.98
N LEU A 291 25.41 -20.57 15.03
CA LEU A 291 26.14 -20.65 13.75
C LEU A 291 25.49 -19.81 12.67
N LEU A 292 26.26 -18.95 12.01
CA LEU A 292 25.83 -18.25 10.79
C LEU A 292 25.67 -19.25 9.63
N ILE A 293 24.55 -19.20 8.94
CA ILE A 293 24.24 -20.09 7.80
C ILE A 293 24.07 -19.29 6.50
N PRO A 294 24.47 -19.84 5.35
CA PRO A 294 24.25 -19.20 4.06
C PRO A 294 22.77 -19.24 3.67
N VAL A 295 22.30 -18.15 3.07
CA VAL A 295 20.94 -18.01 2.55
C VAL A 295 20.96 -17.65 1.07
N SER A 296 19.98 -18.14 0.33
CA SER A 296 19.72 -17.73 -1.05
C SER A 296 18.25 -17.40 -1.19
N GLN A 297 17.94 -16.16 -1.59
CA GLN A 297 16.59 -15.69 -1.80
C GLN A 297 16.38 -15.35 -3.28
N GLN A 298 15.43 -16.02 -3.94
CA GLN A 298 15.05 -15.78 -5.33
C GLN A 298 13.58 -16.10 -5.54
N GLU A 299 12.88 -15.23 -6.27
CA GLU A 299 11.51 -15.47 -6.77
C GLU A 299 10.52 -15.93 -5.68
N GLY A 300 10.55 -15.24 -4.53
CA GLY A 300 9.67 -15.54 -3.40
C GLY A 300 10.05 -16.79 -2.60
N GLN A 301 11.22 -17.37 -2.84
CA GLN A 301 11.74 -18.56 -2.14
C GLN A 301 13.04 -18.25 -1.39
N LEU A 302 13.09 -18.65 -0.13
CA LEU A 302 14.26 -18.57 0.73
C LEU A 302 14.81 -19.98 0.97
N LYS A 303 15.98 -20.27 0.39
CA LYS A 303 16.69 -21.54 0.57
C LYS A 303 17.72 -21.43 1.67
N LEU A 304 17.70 -22.38 2.60
CA LEU A 304 18.58 -22.45 3.76
C LEU A 304 19.29 -23.80 3.79
N LYS A 305 20.60 -23.78 4.10
CA LYS A 305 21.36 -25.00 4.37
C LYS A 305 21.52 -25.17 5.88
N LEU A 306 20.79 -26.11 6.46
CA LEU A 306 20.82 -26.42 7.88
C LEU A 306 22.06 -27.25 8.24
N PRO A 307 22.74 -26.94 9.34
CA PRO A 307 23.91 -27.70 9.81
C PRO A 307 23.50 -28.97 10.60
N ALA A 308 22.24 -29.09 11.01
CA ALA A 308 21.69 -30.23 11.73
C ALA A 308 20.18 -30.38 11.43
N ALA A 309 19.65 -31.58 11.64
CA ALA A 309 18.25 -31.92 11.39
C ALA A 309 17.26 -31.28 12.37
N GLU A 310 17.69 -30.88 13.56
CA GLU A 310 16.83 -30.25 14.58
C GLU A 310 17.58 -29.11 15.27
N GLY A 311 16.89 -27.99 15.50
CA GLY A 311 17.45 -26.84 16.20
C GLY A 311 16.62 -25.57 16.03
N ARG A 312 17.15 -24.45 16.54
CA ARG A 312 16.48 -23.15 16.49
C ARG A 312 17.08 -22.30 15.35
N LEU A 313 16.24 -21.93 14.41
CA LEU A 313 16.57 -21.03 13.30
C LEU A 313 16.22 -19.60 13.70
N MET A 314 17.13 -18.66 13.49
CA MET A 314 16.93 -17.22 13.68
C MET A 314 17.19 -16.52 12.34
N LEU A 315 16.23 -15.71 11.89
CA LEU A 315 16.34 -14.87 10.71
C LEU A 315 16.09 -13.42 11.11
N SER A 316 16.97 -12.51 10.72
CA SER A 316 16.75 -11.07 10.84
C SER A 316 16.32 -10.52 9.48
N LEU A 317 15.13 -9.94 9.43
CA LEU A 317 14.50 -9.48 8.20
C LEU A 317 14.22 -7.97 8.24
N VAL A 318 14.31 -7.34 7.06
CA VAL A 318 13.97 -5.93 6.87
C VAL A 318 13.18 -5.76 5.57
N THR A 319 12.28 -4.78 5.55
CA THR A 319 11.68 -4.26 4.31
C THR A 319 11.65 -2.74 4.32
N HIS A 320 11.77 -2.18 3.12
CA HIS A 320 11.70 -0.74 2.83
C HIS A 320 10.76 -0.46 1.63
N THR A 321 10.04 -1.48 1.15
CA THR A 321 9.26 -1.42 -0.09
C THR A 321 7.88 -2.05 0.03
N TYR A 322 7.62 -2.83 1.09
CA TYR A 322 6.34 -3.52 1.24
C TYR A 322 5.19 -2.51 1.37
N ALA A 323 4.30 -2.51 0.38
CA ALA A 323 3.24 -1.52 0.23
C ALA A 323 2.25 -1.50 1.41
N SER A 324 2.13 -2.61 2.16
CA SER A 324 1.29 -2.70 3.35
C SER A 324 1.96 -2.25 4.64
N VAL A 325 3.11 -1.59 4.56
CA VAL A 325 3.73 -0.88 5.69
C VAL A 325 3.72 0.61 5.38
N GLY A 326 3.10 1.37 6.26
CA GLY A 326 3.12 2.83 6.29
C GLY A 326 3.82 3.35 7.54
N PRO A 327 3.99 4.68 7.69
CA PRO A 327 4.58 5.29 8.88
C PRO A 327 3.65 5.24 10.11
N SER A 328 2.34 5.05 9.91
CA SER A 328 1.31 5.06 10.96
C SER A 328 0.43 3.81 10.96
N PHE A 329 0.70 2.85 10.09
CA PHE A 329 -0.07 1.62 9.97
C PHE A 329 0.78 0.51 9.37
N PHE A 330 0.36 -0.74 9.55
CA PHE A 330 0.78 -1.83 8.68
C PHE A 330 -0.26 -2.95 8.68
N GLU A 331 -0.33 -3.71 7.59
CA GLU A 331 -1.21 -4.87 7.42
C GLU A 331 -0.34 -6.10 7.09
N LEU A 332 -0.24 -7.03 8.03
CA LEU A 332 0.54 -8.27 7.91
C LEU A 332 -0.42 -9.47 8.07
N PRO A 333 -1.14 -9.87 7.01
CA PRO A 333 -2.11 -10.96 7.06
C PRO A 333 -1.41 -12.32 7.19
N SER A 334 -1.98 -13.23 7.98
CA SER A 334 -1.44 -14.60 8.15
C SER A 334 -1.39 -15.41 6.86
N ALA A 335 -2.23 -15.08 5.88
CA ALA A 335 -2.34 -15.77 4.60
C ALA A 335 -1.31 -15.31 3.54
N LEU A 336 -0.32 -14.49 3.90
CA LEU A 336 0.76 -14.07 3.01
C LEU A 336 2.14 -14.36 3.62
N PRO A 337 3.15 -14.69 2.79
CA PRO A 337 4.50 -14.96 3.27
C PRO A 337 5.30 -13.67 3.52
N TRP A 338 4.73 -12.74 4.29
CA TRP A 338 5.49 -11.59 4.81
C TRP A 338 6.52 -12.01 5.87
N TYR A 339 6.34 -13.23 6.42
CA TYR A 339 7.28 -13.95 7.27
C TYR A 339 7.65 -15.29 6.62
N PRO A 340 8.79 -15.90 7.00
CA PRO A 340 9.16 -17.22 6.50
C PRO A 340 8.12 -18.27 6.91
N MET A 341 7.44 -18.86 5.91
CA MET A 341 6.42 -19.89 6.11
C MET A 341 6.61 -21.07 5.15
N HIS A 342 5.83 -22.14 5.33
CA HIS A 342 5.90 -23.30 4.46
C HIS A 342 5.39 -22.95 3.04
N PRO A 343 6.13 -23.27 1.95
CA PRO A 343 5.72 -22.89 0.59
C PRO A 343 4.34 -23.40 0.14
N LEU A 344 3.94 -24.60 0.58
CA LEU A 344 2.59 -25.11 0.29
C LEU A 344 1.50 -24.30 1.01
N GLU A 345 1.76 -23.91 2.26
CA GLU A 345 0.86 -23.02 3.01
C GLU A 345 0.80 -21.63 2.38
N ALA A 346 1.94 -21.07 1.95
CA ALA A 346 1.96 -19.77 1.27
C ALA A 346 1.17 -19.76 -0.05
N ALA A 347 1.18 -20.88 -0.77
CA ALA A 347 0.52 -21.00 -2.06
C ALA A 347 -0.99 -21.31 -1.94
N ASP A 348 -1.41 -22.01 -0.89
CA ASP A 348 -2.82 -22.26 -0.57
C ASP A 348 -3.05 -22.32 0.97
N PRO A 349 -3.14 -21.15 1.62
CA PRO A 349 -3.23 -21.08 3.08
C PRO A 349 -4.52 -21.70 3.62
N TYR A 350 -5.58 -21.75 2.81
CA TYR A 350 -6.88 -22.28 3.20
C TYR A 350 -6.89 -23.80 3.27
N HIS A 351 -6.22 -24.49 2.34
CA HIS A 351 -6.22 -25.96 2.31
C HIS A 351 -4.97 -26.60 2.94
N HIS A 352 -3.83 -25.90 2.97
CA HIS A 352 -2.56 -26.44 3.47
C HIS A 352 -2.05 -25.77 4.75
N GLY A 353 -2.76 -24.78 5.29
CA GLY A 353 -2.37 -24.12 6.53
C GLY A 353 -2.28 -25.07 7.73
N LEU A 354 -1.26 -24.86 8.57
CA LEU A 354 -1.04 -25.64 9.80
C LEU A 354 -1.07 -24.74 11.03
N LYS A 355 -1.59 -25.25 12.15
CA LYS A 355 -1.59 -24.50 13.41
C LYS A 355 -0.26 -24.62 14.12
N GLU A 356 0.43 -23.50 14.25
CA GLU A 356 1.68 -23.39 15.00
C GLU A 356 1.47 -22.52 16.24
N THR A 357 2.40 -22.62 17.19
CA THR A 357 2.40 -21.74 18.37
C THR A 357 3.17 -20.47 18.03
N TYR A 358 2.52 -19.31 18.12
CA TYR A 358 3.13 -18.01 17.87
C TYR A 358 3.28 -17.21 19.16
N ARG A 359 4.39 -16.47 19.25
CA ARG A 359 4.62 -15.41 20.23
C ARG A 359 5.09 -14.15 19.51
N LEU A 360 4.44 -13.03 19.76
CA LEU A 360 4.76 -11.73 19.19
C LEU A 360 5.26 -10.79 20.29
N ASP A 361 6.34 -10.06 20.03
CA ASP A 361 6.83 -8.93 20.82
C ASP A 361 6.86 -7.70 19.90
N LEU A 362 5.92 -6.77 20.12
CA LEU A 362 5.78 -5.56 19.29
C LEU A 362 6.25 -4.34 20.08
N LYS A 363 7.46 -3.88 19.79
CA LYS A 363 8.08 -2.76 20.51
C LYS A 363 7.73 -1.41 19.89
N GLY A 364 7.55 -0.41 20.75
CA GLY A 364 7.40 0.98 20.32
C GLY A 364 6.05 1.35 19.69
N LEU A 365 5.09 0.42 19.65
CA LEU A 365 3.74 0.65 19.12
C LEU A 365 2.75 1.01 20.23
N ASP A 366 1.71 1.78 19.88
CA ASP A 366 0.52 1.87 20.73
C ASP A 366 -0.27 0.58 20.63
N HIS A 367 -0.17 -0.26 21.66
CA HIS A 367 -0.81 -1.59 21.70
C HIS A 367 -2.34 -1.53 21.62
N LYS A 368 -2.97 -0.36 21.83
CA LYS A 368 -4.42 -0.18 21.65
C LYS A 368 -4.84 -0.14 20.18
N LEU A 369 -3.89 0.13 19.28
CA LEU A 369 -4.10 0.20 17.84
C LEU A 369 -3.66 -1.09 17.13
N VAL A 370 -3.20 -2.09 17.89
CA VAL A 370 -2.81 -3.40 17.37
C VAL A 370 -4.01 -4.34 17.40
N TRP A 371 -4.28 -4.96 16.25
CA TRP A 371 -5.25 -6.03 16.08
C TRP A 371 -4.51 -7.29 15.64
N THR A 372 -4.77 -8.40 16.31
CA THR A 372 -4.14 -9.69 16.02
C THR A 372 -5.10 -10.82 16.34
N ASN A 373 -4.84 -11.98 15.74
CA ASN A 373 -5.56 -13.23 16.00
C ASN A 373 -5.10 -13.96 17.26
N LEU A 374 -4.02 -13.48 17.89
CA LEU A 374 -3.43 -14.01 19.12
C LEU A 374 -3.98 -13.32 20.38
N SER A 375 -3.78 -13.96 21.53
CA SER A 375 -4.24 -13.46 22.82
C SER A 375 -3.18 -12.56 23.46
N ALA A 376 -3.59 -11.41 23.98
CA ALA A 376 -2.67 -10.49 24.65
C ALA A 376 -2.21 -11.05 26.01
N LEU A 377 -0.90 -10.98 26.27
CA LEU A 377 -0.28 -11.34 27.55
C LEU A 377 -0.02 -10.14 28.46
N GLY A 378 -0.03 -8.93 27.88
CA GLY A 378 0.42 -7.69 28.54
C GLY A 378 1.76 -7.21 27.98
N ASP A 379 2.10 -5.94 28.23
CA ASP A 379 3.39 -5.32 27.88
C ASP A 379 3.80 -5.43 26.39
N GLY A 380 2.85 -5.46 25.46
CA GLY A 380 3.14 -5.57 24.03
C GLY A 380 3.51 -6.97 23.57
N MET A 381 3.09 -7.97 24.32
CA MET A 381 3.25 -9.37 23.95
C MET A 381 1.91 -10.04 23.66
N TRP A 382 1.90 -10.90 22.65
CA TRP A 382 0.78 -11.75 22.30
C TRP A 382 1.23 -13.18 22.07
N GLU A 383 0.38 -14.15 22.41
CA GLU A 383 0.62 -15.56 22.13
C GLU A 383 -0.65 -16.32 21.76
N GLY A 384 -0.48 -17.45 21.08
CA GLY A 384 -1.58 -18.37 20.80
C GLY A 384 -1.23 -19.36 19.70
N LYS A 385 -2.19 -20.23 19.38
CA LYS A 385 -2.10 -21.13 18.23
C LYS A 385 -2.96 -20.62 17.08
N ALA A 386 -2.37 -20.47 15.90
CA ALA A 386 -3.03 -19.91 14.71
C ALA A 386 -2.47 -20.54 13.42
N TYR A 387 -3.15 -20.33 12.29
CA TYR A 387 -2.66 -20.69 10.93
C TYR A 387 -1.78 -19.56 10.37
N GLY A 388 -0.82 -19.09 11.16
CA GLY A 388 -0.07 -17.87 10.91
C GLY A 388 -0.47 -16.69 11.80
N PRO A 389 0.46 -15.76 12.09
CA PRO A 389 0.16 -14.55 12.84
C PRO A 389 -0.46 -13.50 11.91
N THR A 390 -1.62 -12.97 12.31
CA THR A 390 -2.18 -11.75 11.70
C THR A 390 -1.82 -10.57 12.57
N ILE A 391 -1.22 -9.51 12.00
CA ILE A 391 -0.89 -8.28 12.72
C ILE A 391 -1.34 -7.08 11.89
N ILE A 392 -2.28 -6.32 12.43
CA ILE A 392 -2.75 -5.07 11.85
C ILE A 392 -2.52 -3.97 12.86
N TYR A 393 -1.80 -2.93 12.46
CA TYR A 393 -1.58 -1.73 13.27
C TYR A 393 -2.23 -0.54 12.58
N GLY A 394 -3.00 0.25 13.31
CA GLY A 394 -3.57 1.50 12.83
C GLY A 394 -5.00 1.75 13.31
N ALA A 395 -5.68 2.70 12.68
CA ALA A 395 -7.04 3.09 13.02
C ALA A 395 -8.08 2.11 12.46
N TYR A 396 -8.20 0.94 13.10
CA TYR A 396 -9.23 -0.07 12.81
C TYR A 396 -10.26 -0.15 13.93
N LYS A 397 -11.42 -0.71 13.60
CA LYS A 397 -12.51 -1.00 14.52
C LYS A 397 -13.09 -2.38 14.26
N LYS A 398 -13.58 -3.00 15.34
CA LYS A 398 -14.30 -4.26 15.29
C LYS A 398 -15.81 -4.04 15.21
N ALA A 399 -16.47 -4.70 14.25
CA ALA A 399 -17.92 -4.76 14.10
C ALA A 399 -18.34 -6.23 13.95
N GLY A 400 -18.90 -6.81 15.01
CA GLY A 400 -19.07 -8.26 15.07
C GLY A 400 -17.71 -8.95 15.05
N GLU A 401 -17.50 -9.96 14.20
CA GLU A 401 -16.21 -10.63 14.01
C GLU A 401 -15.36 -10.04 12.87
N ILE A 402 -15.72 -8.85 12.38
CA ILE A 402 -14.99 -8.18 11.31
C ILE A 402 -14.20 -7.00 11.85
N ILE A 403 -12.91 -6.99 11.54
CA ILE A 403 -12.02 -5.86 11.74
C ILE A 403 -11.97 -5.08 10.44
N SER A 404 -12.27 -3.80 10.52
CA SER A 404 -12.35 -2.91 9.36
C SER A 404 -11.75 -1.55 9.68
N PRO A 405 -11.26 -0.82 8.69
CA PRO A 405 -10.77 0.53 8.91
C PRO A 405 -11.82 1.44 9.56
N ALA A 406 -11.40 2.31 10.47
CA ALA A 406 -12.30 3.12 11.29
C ALA A 406 -13.22 4.04 10.48
N PHE A 407 -12.82 4.44 9.28
CA PHE A 407 -13.58 5.31 8.39
C PHE A 407 -14.77 4.64 7.69
N LYS A 408 -14.81 3.29 7.64
CA LYS A 408 -15.89 2.53 6.99
C LYS A 408 -17.15 2.55 7.81
N ASP A 409 -18.29 2.84 7.19
CA ASP A 409 -19.57 2.76 7.88
C ASP A 409 -19.93 1.30 8.21
N ARG A 410 -20.50 1.06 9.39
CA ARG A 410 -20.87 -0.27 9.87
C ARG A 410 -21.82 -0.99 8.89
N ARG A 411 -22.78 -0.29 8.29
CA ARG A 411 -23.71 -0.91 7.32
C ARG A 411 -23.00 -1.30 6.01
N SER A 412 -21.92 -0.61 5.66
CA SER A 412 -21.10 -1.00 4.50
C SER A 412 -20.37 -2.30 4.79
N VAL A 413 -19.79 -2.43 5.98
CA VAL A 413 -19.07 -3.62 6.44
C VAL A 413 -20.01 -4.82 6.48
N GLU A 414 -21.18 -4.68 7.11
CA GLU A 414 -22.19 -5.74 7.22
C GLU A 414 -22.72 -6.17 5.83
N ARG A 415 -22.95 -5.22 4.92
CA ARG A 415 -23.36 -5.56 3.54
C ARG A 415 -22.31 -6.36 2.79
N GLY A 416 -21.04 -5.95 2.86
CA GLY A 416 -19.94 -6.65 2.21
C GLY A 416 -19.78 -8.07 2.74
N HIS A 417 -19.86 -8.25 4.05
CA HIS A 417 -19.84 -9.59 4.66
C HIS A 417 -21.00 -10.48 4.22
N ASN A 418 -22.23 -9.96 4.24
CA ASN A 418 -23.40 -10.73 3.81
C ASN A 418 -23.33 -11.09 2.33
N GLU A 419 -22.75 -10.20 1.49
CA GLU A 419 -22.53 -10.46 0.07
C GLU A 419 -21.52 -11.61 -0.12
N LEU A 420 -20.40 -11.61 0.61
CA LEU A 420 -19.42 -12.71 0.59
C LEU A 420 -20.03 -14.03 1.10
N ALA A 421 -20.73 -14.00 2.23
CA ALA A 421 -21.37 -15.19 2.80
C ALA A 421 -22.38 -15.81 1.81
N ARG A 422 -23.17 -14.96 1.12
CA ARG A 422 -24.07 -15.41 0.06
C ARG A 422 -23.31 -16.05 -1.10
N LEU A 423 -22.21 -15.45 -1.56
CA LEU A 423 -21.40 -16.01 -2.66
C LEU A 423 -20.79 -17.36 -2.29
N VAL A 424 -20.31 -17.52 -1.06
CA VAL A 424 -19.81 -18.81 -0.54
C VAL A 424 -20.93 -19.85 -0.53
N GLU A 425 -22.10 -19.52 -0.01
CA GLU A 425 -23.23 -20.46 0.05
C GLU A 425 -23.71 -20.83 -1.36
N GLU A 426 -23.79 -19.88 -2.30
CA GLU A 426 -24.14 -20.16 -3.70
C GLU A 426 -23.13 -21.10 -4.37
N ALA A 427 -21.82 -20.88 -4.16
CA ALA A 427 -20.78 -21.75 -4.69
C ALA A 427 -20.81 -23.14 -4.05
N LYS A 428 -21.01 -23.21 -2.72
CA LYS A 428 -21.17 -24.45 -1.95
C LYS A 428 -22.36 -25.26 -2.46
N GLU A 429 -23.52 -24.65 -2.61
CA GLU A 429 -24.71 -25.29 -3.16
C GLU A 429 -24.47 -25.76 -4.58
N ARG A 430 -23.92 -24.90 -5.45
CA ARG A 430 -23.70 -25.18 -6.87
C ARG A 430 -22.67 -26.28 -7.12
N LEU A 431 -21.60 -26.34 -6.33
CA LEU A 431 -20.53 -27.34 -6.47
C LEU A 431 -20.76 -28.60 -5.62
N GLY A 432 -21.63 -28.53 -4.61
CA GLY A 432 -21.78 -29.59 -3.60
C GLY A 432 -20.51 -29.73 -2.75
N ALA A 433 -19.87 -28.61 -2.43
CA ALA A 433 -18.62 -28.56 -1.67
C ALA A 433 -18.86 -28.36 -0.17
N GLY A 434 -17.83 -28.60 0.66
CA GLY A 434 -17.88 -28.43 2.12
C GLY A 434 -17.19 -27.16 2.64
N ALA A 435 -16.89 -26.18 1.78
CA ALA A 435 -16.20 -24.97 2.19
C ALA A 435 -17.12 -24.01 2.97
N GLU A 436 -16.57 -23.33 3.97
CA GLU A 436 -17.28 -22.36 4.81
C GLU A 436 -16.48 -21.07 4.92
N LEU A 437 -17.17 -19.93 4.95
CA LEU A 437 -16.50 -18.65 5.15
C LEU A 437 -15.96 -18.61 6.59
N PRO A 438 -14.66 -18.32 6.79
CA PRO A 438 -14.12 -18.19 8.14
C PRO A 438 -14.84 -17.13 8.97
N VAL A 439 -14.87 -17.34 10.29
CA VAL A 439 -15.65 -16.47 11.20
C VAL A 439 -15.02 -15.09 11.34
N ARG A 440 -13.68 -15.01 11.37
CA ARG A 440 -12.96 -13.74 11.55
C ARG A 440 -12.67 -13.13 10.18
N GLY A 441 -13.10 -11.89 9.99
CA GLY A 441 -12.89 -11.15 8.74
C GLY A 441 -12.02 -9.93 8.93
N TYR A 442 -11.15 -9.67 7.96
CA TYR A 442 -10.36 -8.45 7.91
C TYR A 442 -10.60 -7.76 6.58
N MET A 443 -11.09 -6.53 6.65
CA MET A 443 -11.13 -5.65 5.49
C MET A 443 -9.75 -5.01 5.34
N ILE A 444 -8.94 -5.63 4.48
CA ILE A 444 -7.58 -5.20 4.18
C ILE A 444 -7.65 -4.20 3.03
N THR A 445 -6.74 -3.24 3.09
CA THR A 445 -6.79 -2.05 2.25
C THR A 445 -5.68 -2.01 1.21
N THR A 446 -4.67 -2.87 1.35
CA THR A 446 -3.51 -2.99 0.45
C THR A 446 -3.54 -4.18 -0.51
N MET A 447 -4.35 -5.19 -0.19
CA MET A 447 -4.46 -6.41 -1.01
C MET A 447 -5.49 -6.24 -2.12
N GLN A 448 -5.22 -6.75 -3.32
CA GLN A 448 -6.17 -6.65 -4.44
C GLN A 448 -7.13 -7.83 -4.59
N GLN A 449 -6.92 -8.91 -3.84
CA GLN A 449 -7.64 -10.17 -4.03
C GLN A 449 -8.11 -10.74 -2.70
N PHE A 450 -9.19 -11.53 -2.75
CA PHE A 450 -9.60 -12.31 -1.60
C PHE A 450 -8.54 -13.36 -1.29
N THR A 451 -8.22 -13.53 0.00
CA THR A 451 -7.44 -14.67 0.50
C THR A 451 -8.01 -15.11 1.85
N ALA A 452 -7.72 -16.34 2.26
CA ALA A 452 -8.20 -16.89 3.51
C ALA A 452 -7.27 -17.99 4.03
N ASN A 453 -7.29 -18.19 5.33
CA ASN A 453 -6.92 -19.44 5.99
C ASN A 453 -8.19 -20.04 6.64
N PRO A 454 -8.15 -21.21 7.29
CA PRO A 454 -9.36 -21.81 7.86
C PRO A 454 -10.04 -20.99 8.98
N ASP A 455 -9.32 -20.09 9.67
CA ASP A 455 -9.85 -19.30 10.79
C ASP A 455 -10.19 -17.85 10.40
N GLU A 456 -9.61 -17.33 9.32
CA GLU A 456 -9.60 -15.92 8.94
C GLU A 456 -9.76 -15.71 7.43
N PHE A 457 -10.52 -14.69 7.04
CA PHE A 457 -10.56 -14.23 5.65
C PHE A 457 -10.16 -12.76 5.54
N PHE A 458 -9.57 -12.43 4.39
CA PHE A 458 -9.03 -11.12 4.07
C PHE A 458 -9.63 -10.65 2.75
N VAL A 459 -10.21 -9.44 2.75
CA VAL A 459 -10.92 -8.92 1.59
C VAL A 459 -10.60 -7.46 1.34
N TYR A 460 -10.44 -7.12 0.06
CA TYR A 460 -10.23 -5.75 -0.39
C TYR A 460 -11.49 -4.90 -0.28
N GLN A 461 -11.27 -3.59 -0.16
CA GLN A 461 -12.25 -2.56 0.10
C GLN A 461 -13.35 -2.39 -0.95
N ASP A 462 -13.08 -2.59 -2.24
CA ASP A 462 -14.07 -2.34 -3.30
C ASP A 462 -13.65 -3.05 -4.60
N GLU A 463 -14.36 -4.11 -5.00
CA GLU A 463 -14.55 -4.55 -6.40
C GLU A 463 -15.28 -5.91 -6.45
N ARG A 464 -16.59 -5.86 -6.74
CA ARG A 464 -17.47 -7.04 -6.77
C ARG A 464 -17.08 -8.12 -7.78
N LEU A 465 -16.33 -7.77 -8.82
CA LEU A 465 -15.98 -8.69 -9.92
C LEU A 465 -14.74 -9.53 -9.60
N LEU A 466 -13.64 -8.90 -9.15
CA LEU A 466 -12.40 -9.60 -8.78
C LEU A 466 -12.58 -10.52 -7.57
N GLN A 467 -13.49 -10.17 -6.65
CA GLN A 467 -13.74 -10.96 -5.45
C GLN A 467 -14.42 -12.29 -5.73
N SER A 468 -15.31 -12.38 -6.72
CA SER A 468 -16.03 -13.62 -7.01
C SER A 468 -15.11 -14.72 -7.55
N GLU A 469 -14.20 -14.38 -8.46
CA GLU A 469 -13.22 -15.33 -9.02
C GLU A 469 -12.13 -15.70 -8.02
N SER A 470 -11.58 -14.72 -7.29
CA SER A 470 -10.57 -15.00 -6.24
C SER A 470 -11.15 -15.83 -5.09
N LEU A 471 -12.39 -15.58 -4.66
CA LEU A 471 -13.08 -16.40 -3.66
C LEU A 471 -13.25 -17.84 -4.13
N LEU A 472 -13.70 -18.05 -5.38
CA LEU A 472 -13.82 -19.39 -5.95
C LEU A 472 -12.45 -20.10 -5.94
N ASN A 473 -11.41 -19.42 -6.43
CA ASN A 473 -10.07 -19.97 -6.52
C ASN A 473 -9.47 -20.34 -5.16
N VAL A 474 -9.69 -19.52 -4.13
CA VAL A 474 -9.10 -19.72 -2.79
C VAL A 474 -9.87 -20.77 -1.98
N MET A 475 -11.20 -20.71 -1.97
CA MET A 475 -11.99 -21.54 -1.04
C MET A 475 -12.45 -22.87 -1.62
N PHE A 476 -12.51 -22.98 -2.95
CA PHE A 476 -13.10 -24.15 -3.60
C PHE A 476 -12.10 -24.89 -4.47
N LEU A 477 -11.28 -24.20 -5.25
CA LEU A 477 -10.39 -24.84 -6.22
C LEU A 477 -9.04 -25.19 -5.58
N ARG A 478 -8.48 -26.35 -5.95
CA ARG A 478 -7.13 -26.76 -5.54
C ARG A 478 -6.09 -26.12 -6.45
N GLY A 479 -5.81 -24.83 -6.23
CA GLY A 479 -5.04 -24.01 -7.16
C GLY A 479 -3.52 -24.20 -7.14
N SER A 480 -2.93 -24.81 -6.12
CA SER A 480 -1.49 -24.63 -5.83
C SER A 480 -0.58 -25.85 -5.94
N GLU A 481 -1.11 -27.08 -6.02
CA GLU A 481 -0.26 -28.28 -5.86
C GLU A 481 0.76 -28.49 -7.00
N THR A 482 0.63 -27.82 -8.15
CA THR A 482 1.42 -28.15 -9.36
C THR A 482 2.12 -26.97 -10.07
N GLY A 483 2.38 -25.84 -9.40
CA GLY A 483 3.04 -24.69 -10.05
C GLY A 483 2.29 -24.18 -11.30
N GLY A 484 2.98 -23.38 -12.14
CA GLY A 484 2.37 -22.55 -13.19
C GLY A 484 1.37 -23.18 -14.18
N SER A 485 1.27 -24.52 -14.30
CA SER A 485 0.22 -25.19 -15.09
C SER A 485 -1.12 -25.28 -14.37
N GLY A 486 -1.15 -25.43 -13.04
CA GLY A 486 -2.40 -25.57 -12.26
C GLY A 486 -3.29 -24.32 -12.32
N MET A 487 -2.67 -23.14 -12.44
CA MET A 487 -3.37 -21.86 -12.55
C MET A 487 -4.13 -21.71 -13.88
N LYS A 488 -3.59 -22.27 -14.96
CA LYS A 488 -4.27 -22.28 -16.27
C LYS A 488 -5.55 -23.12 -16.21
N ASP A 489 -5.49 -24.25 -15.50
CA ASP A 489 -6.57 -25.22 -15.40
C ASP A 489 -7.68 -24.76 -14.43
N THR A 490 -7.33 -24.12 -13.31
CA THR A 490 -8.33 -23.48 -12.42
C THR A 490 -9.00 -22.27 -13.07
N ARG A 491 -8.25 -21.46 -13.85
CA ARG A 491 -8.82 -20.35 -14.64
C ARG A 491 -9.83 -20.83 -15.68
N LEU A 492 -9.60 -21.99 -16.31
CA LEU A 492 -10.56 -22.57 -17.25
C LEU A 492 -11.86 -22.96 -16.54
N PHE A 493 -11.76 -23.62 -15.39
CA PHE A 493 -12.91 -23.95 -14.56
C PHE A 493 -13.68 -22.68 -14.14
N ALA A 494 -12.98 -21.67 -13.61
CA ALA A 494 -13.58 -20.40 -13.22
C ALA A 494 -14.29 -19.71 -14.40
N ALA A 495 -13.68 -19.70 -15.59
CA ALA A 495 -14.26 -19.11 -16.79
C ALA A 495 -15.56 -19.80 -17.23
N LEU A 496 -15.66 -21.13 -17.05
CA LEU A 496 -16.89 -21.89 -17.30
C LEU A 496 -17.93 -21.69 -16.19
N TYR A 497 -17.49 -21.59 -14.94
CA TYR A 497 -18.32 -21.35 -13.77
C TYR A 497 -19.05 -20.00 -13.86
N PHE A 498 -18.33 -18.92 -14.18
CA PHE A 498 -18.89 -17.57 -14.34
C PHE A 498 -19.51 -17.32 -15.72
N GLY A 499 -19.32 -18.24 -16.68
CA GLY A 499 -19.80 -18.05 -18.05
C GLY A 499 -19.03 -17.00 -18.85
N ASN A 500 -17.84 -16.60 -18.39
CA ASN A 500 -16.98 -15.59 -19.02
C ASN A 500 -16.65 -15.93 -20.48
N MET A 501 -16.58 -17.22 -20.80
CA MET A 501 -16.32 -17.71 -22.16
C MET A 501 -17.41 -17.32 -23.19
N LYS A 502 -18.61 -16.86 -22.76
CA LYS A 502 -19.64 -16.30 -23.66
C LYS A 502 -19.32 -14.87 -24.12
N ASN A 503 -18.46 -14.14 -23.41
CA ASN A 503 -18.21 -12.73 -23.69
C ASN A 503 -17.18 -12.55 -24.82
N PRO A 504 -17.56 -11.93 -25.97
CA PRO A 504 -16.64 -11.71 -27.09
C PRO A 504 -15.41 -10.87 -26.74
N SER A 505 -15.49 -9.99 -25.74
CA SER A 505 -14.35 -9.15 -25.33
C SER A 505 -13.21 -9.94 -24.70
N THR A 506 -13.47 -11.15 -24.20
CA THR A 506 -12.48 -12.04 -23.58
C THR A 506 -11.91 -13.08 -24.55
N ASP A 507 -12.35 -13.06 -25.81
CA ASP A 507 -12.05 -14.09 -26.81
C ASP A 507 -10.56 -14.19 -27.11
N ILE A 508 -9.89 -13.05 -27.30
CA ILE A 508 -8.45 -13.00 -27.61
C ILE A 508 -7.64 -13.60 -26.45
N TYR A 509 -8.02 -13.30 -25.21
CA TYR A 509 -7.36 -13.79 -24.01
C TYR A 509 -7.52 -15.31 -23.86
N TYR A 510 -8.74 -15.84 -23.98
CA TYR A 510 -8.95 -17.28 -23.83
C TYR A 510 -8.38 -18.08 -25.01
N LYS A 511 -8.40 -17.55 -26.24
CA LYS A 511 -7.78 -18.19 -27.39
C LYS A 511 -6.26 -18.24 -27.27
N SER A 512 -5.62 -17.19 -26.75
CA SER A 512 -4.16 -17.19 -26.56
C SER A 512 -3.72 -18.18 -25.48
N ILE A 513 -4.55 -18.39 -24.45
CA ILE A 513 -4.24 -19.31 -23.35
C ILE A 513 -4.59 -20.76 -23.70
N PHE A 514 -5.80 -21.03 -24.21
CA PHE A 514 -6.34 -22.39 -24.37
C PHE A 514 -6.35 -22.90 -25.81
N GLY A 515 -6.06 -22.04 -26.79
CA GLY A 515 -6.13 -22.36 -28.21
C GLY A 515 -7.51 -22.10 -28.82
N GLU A 516 -7.53 -21.72 -30.10
CA GLU A 516 -8.74 -21.31 -30.79
C GLU A 516 -9.78 -22.43 -30.93
N ASP A 517 -9.34 -23.65 -31.22
CA ASP A 517 -10.23 -24.80 -31.40
C ASP A 517 -10.97 -25.18 -30.12
N VAL A 518 -10.28 -25.12 -28.97
CA VAL A 518 -10.86 -25.41 -27.65
C VAL A 518 -11.94 -24.39 -27.31
N VAL A 519 -11.63 -23.10 -27.44
CA VAL A 519 -12.59 -22.01 -27.15
C VAL A 519 -13.81 -22.10 -28.07
N LYS A 520 -13.60 -22.36 -29.36
CA LYS A 520 -14.68 -22.52 -30.33
C LYS A 520 -15.58 -23.68 -29.95
N ARG A 521 -15.02 -24.85 -29.61
CA ARG A 521 -15.80 -26.03 -29.23
C ARG A 521 -16.59 -25.82 -27.95
N ILE A 522 -15.99 -25.23 -26.93
CA ILE A 522 -16.67 -24.85 -25.68
C ILE A 522 -17.88 -23.96 -25.98
N ARG A 523 -17.74 -22.97 -26.86
CA ARG A 523 -18.87 -22.11 -27.25
C ARG A 523 -19.95 -22.86 -28.02
N THR A 524 -19.57 -23.67 -29.01
CA THR A 524 -20.55 -24.34 -29.86
C THR A 524 -21.25 -25.51 -29.18
N VAL A 525 -20.64 -26.11 -28.15
CA VAL A 525 -21.15 -27.31 -27.48
C VAL A 525 -21.56 -26.97 -26.05
N TYR A 526 -20.59 -26.67 -25.18
CA TYR A 526 -20.87 -26.45 -23.75
C TYR A 526 -21.79 -25.25 -23.52
N MET A 527 -21.58 -24.12 -24.21
CA MET A 527 -22.39 -22.91 -23.96
C MET A 527 -23.83 -23.01 -24.46
N GLU A 528 -24.12 -23.91 -25.39
CA GLU A 528 -25.46 -24.19 -25.90
C GLU A 528 -26.21 -25.25 -25.07
N LEU A 529 -25.53 -25.94 -24.13
CA LEU A 529 -26.20 -26.90 -23.23
C LEU A 529 -27.26 -26.20 -22.35
N PRO A 530 -28.34 -26.90 -21.98
CA PRO A 530 -29.25 -26.43 -20.94
C PRO A 530 -28.50 -26.12 -19.63
N GLU A 531 -28.92 -25.09 -18.89
CA GLU A 531 -28.22 -24.67 -17.66
C GLU A 531 -28.11 -25.80 -16.61
N GLN A 532 -29.12 -26.67 -16.51
CA GLN A 532 -29.07 -27.86 -15.64
C GLN A 532 -27.94 -28.83 -16.02
N GLU A 533 -27.67 -29.01 -17.32
CA GLU A 533 -26.59 -29.87 -17.77
C GLU A 533 -25.22 -29.23 -17.51
N LYS A 534 -25.10 -27.92 -17.70
CA LYS A 534 -23.87 -27.17 -17.35
C LYS A 534 -23.57 -27.30 -15.86
N GLU A 535 -24.57 -27.14 -15.00
CA GLU A 535 -24.41 -27.33 -13.55
C GLU A 535 -23.97 -28.74 -13.18
N GLN A 536 -24.56 -29.77 -13.80
CA GLN A 536 -24.15 -31.16 -13.58
C GLN A 536 -22.69 -31.39 -14.00
N MET A 537 -22.27 -30.83 -15.14
CA MET A 537 -20.89 -30.94 -15.61
C MET A 537 -19.92 -30.21 -14.68
N LEU A 538 -20.26 -29.01 -14.22
CA LEU A 538 -19.44 -28.26 -13.25
C LEU A 538 -19.27 -29.02 -11.94
N ARG A 539 -20.34 -29.60 -11.40
CA ARG A 539 -20.28 -30.45 -10.20
C ARG A 539 -19.40 -31.67 -10.43
N MET A 540 -19.59 -32.36 -11.55
CA MET A 540 -18.82 -33.55 -11.91
C MET A 540 -17.33 -33.22 -12.01
N TRP A 541 -16.97 -32.17 -12.76
CA TRP A 541 -15.58 -31.72 -12.90
C TRP A 541 -14.99 -31.35 -11.56
N TYR A 542 -15.71 -30.57 -10.76
CA TYR A 542 -15.26 -30.20 -9.42
C TYR A 542 -15.00 -31.41 -8.52
N GLN A 543 -15.94 -32.35 -8.43
CA GLN A 543 -15.81 -33.54 -7.57
C GLN A 543 -14.68 -34.46 -8.02
N GLN A 544 -14.38 -34.51 -9.32
CA GLN A 544 -13.35 -35.38 -9.86
C GLN A 544 -11.95 -34.76 -9.84
N THR A 545 -11.82 -33.43 -9.86
CA THR A 545 -10.52 -32.77 -10.03
C THR A 545 -10.22 -31.66 -9.03
N GLY A 546 -11.15 -31.34 -8.15
CA GLY A 546 -11.03 -30.16 -7.29
C GLY A 546 -10.94 -28.85 -8.08
N GLY A 547 -11.49 -28.81 -9.31
CA GLY A 547 -11.45 -27.63 -10.17
C GLY A 547 -10.25 -27.54 -11.11
N LEU A 548 -9.29 -28.47 -11.05
CA LEU A 548 -8.19 -28.56 -12.02
C LEU A 548 -8.72 -29.16 -13.32
N LEU A 549 -9.07 -28.32 -14.28
CA LEU A 549 -9.73 -28.75 -15.52
C LEU A 549 -8.87 -28.44 -16.76
N THR A 550 -8.34 -29.47 -17.40
CA THR A 550 -7.56 -29.31 -18.64
C THR A 550 -8.45 -29.23 -19.88
N PRO A 551 -7.99 -28.56 -20.96
CA PRO A 551 -8.68 -28.55 -22.24
C PRO A 551 -9.02 -29.94 -22.78
N GLU A 552 -8.10 -30.90 -22.70
CA GLU A 552 -8.25 -32.26 -23.25
C GLU A 552 -9.40 -33.00 -22.55
N ARG A 553 -9.52 -32.81 -21.23
CA ARG A 553 -10.58 -33.43 -20.45
C ARG A 553 -11.95 -32.87 -20.80
N ILE A 554 -12.07 -31.54 -20.92
CA ILE A 554 -13.31 -30.90 -21.37
C ILE A 554 -13.71 -31.43 -22.74
N MET A 555 -12.77 -31.50 -23.68
CA MET A 555 -13.06 -31.95 -25.04
C MET A 555 -13.56 -33.40 -25.04
N LYS A 556 -12.92 -34.30 -24.28
CA LYS A 556 -13.35 -35.68 -24.11
C LYS A 556 -14.77 -35.80 -23.52
N ASP A 557 -15.07 -35.01 -22.49
CA ASP A 557 -16.36 -35.05 -21.81
C ASP A 557 -17.49 -34.47 -22.69
N LEU A 558 -17.18 -33.44 -23.49
CA LEU A 558 -18.12 -32.87 -24.47
C LEU A 558 -18.35 -33.79 -25.67
N GLU A 559 -17.34 -34.53 -26.14
CA GLU A 559 -17.48 -35.53 -27.21
C GLU A 559 -18.41 -36.69 -26.80
N GLY A 560 -18.32 -37.15 -25.55
CA GLY A 560 -19.22 -38.18 -25.01
C GLY A 560 -20.69 -37.78 -25.03
N LYS A 561 -21.00 -36.48 -24.85
CA LYS A 561 -22.36 -35.92 -24.92
C LYS A 561 -22.85 -35.75 -26.35
N THR A 562 -21.97 -35.37 -27.27
CA THR A 562 -22.34 -35.16 -28.69
C THR A 562 -22.74 -36.48 -29.37
N ASN A 563 -22.16 -37.61 -28.94
CA ASN A 563 -22.46 -38.95 -29.47
C ASN A 563 -23.64 -39.65 -28.80
N ALA A 564 -24.12 -39.17 -27.64
CA ALA A 564 -25.26 -39.75 -26.90
C ALA A 564 -26.62 -39.13 -27.28
N GLY A 565 -26.63 -38.03 -28.03
CA GLY A 565 -27.82 -37.34 -28.54
C GLY A 565 -28.08 -37.53 -30.04
N GLY A 566 -27.44 -38.51 -30.67
CA GLY A 566 -27.62 -38.88 -32.09
C GLY A 566 -28.60 -40.04 -32.28
#